data_AF-A0A1H4A5Z8-F1
#
_entry.id   AF-A0A1H4A5Z8-F1
#
_cell.length_a   1.000
_cell.length_b   1.000
_cell.length_c   1.000
_cell.angle_alpha   90.00
_cell.angle_beta   90.00
_cell.angle_gamma   90.00
#
_symmetry.space_group_name_H-M   'P 1'
#
loop_
_entity.id
_entity.type
_entity.pdbx_description
1 polymer ?
#
loop_
_entity_poly.entity_id
_entity_poly.type
_entity_poly.pdbx_seq_one_letter_code
_entity_poly.pdbx_strand_id
1 'polypeptide(L)' 'MRSLNRRLEKTLHEALKVQANLNVPFVFRDSRCVRKNQFIHRYPDGKIFLIQQDRRTSKEVVLKQL' A
#
# COMPACT_ATOMS: atom_id res chain seq x y z
N MET A 1 -8.88 -27.53 9.51
CA MET A 1 -8.97 -26.05 9.62
C MET A 1 -7.74 -25.40 10.28
N ARG A 2 -7.22 -25.87 11.43
CA ARG A 2 -6.08 -25.23 12.11
C ARG A 2 -4.77 -25.16 11.31
N SER A 3 -4.45 -26.17 10.48
CA SER A 3 -3.21 -26.15 9.67
C SER A 3 -3.30 -25.21 8.46
N LEU A 4 -4.50 -25.03 7.88
CA LEU A 4 -4.73 -24.11 6.77
C LEU A 4 -4.47 -22.66 7.21
N ASN A 5 -5.01 -22.27 8.38
CA ASN A 5 -4.80 -20.94 8.93
C ASN A 5 -3.32 -20.64 9.22
N ARG A 6 -2.57 -21.61 9.76
CA ARG A 6 -1.12 -21.44 9.98
C ARG A 6 -0.34 -21.29 8.67
N ARG A 7 -0.71 -22.05 7.63
CA ARG A 7 -0.07 -21.91 6.31
C ARG A 7 -0.36 -20.54 5.72
N LEU A 8 -1.61 -20.08 5.82
CA LEU A 8 -2.02 -18.77 5.35
C LEU A 8 -1.26 -17.63 6.07
N GLU A 9 -1.17 -17.72 7.40
CA GLU A 9 -0.45 -16.75 8.23
C GLU A 9 1.04 -16.71 7.89
N LYS A 10 1.68 -17.87 7.71
CA LYS A 10 3.08 -17.95 7.29
C LYS A 10 3.29 -17.29 5.92
N THR A 11 2.46 -17.64 4.93
CA THR A 11 2.56 -17.07 3.59
C THR A 11 2.32 -15.57 3.60
N LEU A 12 1.36 -15.08 4.40
CA LEU A 12 1.11 -13.65 4.55
C LEU A 12 2.32 -12.94 5.16
N HIS A 13 2.93 -13.49 6.21
CA HIS A 13 4.13 -12.92 6.81
C HIS A 13 5.31 -12.88 5.83
N GLU A 14 5.52 -13.93 5.03
CA GLU A 14 6.59 -13.95 4.03
C GLU A 14 6.34 -12.90 2.93
N ALA A 15 5.12 -12.79 2.43
CA ALA A 15 4.75 -11.78 1.43
C ALA A 15 4.97 -10.35 1.95
N LEU A 16 4.57 -10.07 3.19
CA LEU A 16 4.77 -8.76 3.82
C LEU A 16 6.26 -8.43 4.02
N LYS A 17 7.09 -9.41 4.38
CA LYS A 17 8.55 -9.22 4.49
C LYS A 17 9.18 -8.89 3.15
N VAL A 18 8.82 -9.60 2.09
CA VAL A 18 9.30 -9.33 0.73
C VAL A 18 8.89 -7.93 0.29
N GLN A 19 7.63 -7.56 0.51
CA GLN A 19 7.11 -6.23 0.20
C GLN A 19 7.88 -5.12 0.94
N ALA A 20 8.21 -5.35 2.23
CA ALA A 20 8.99 -4.42 3.03
C ALA A 20 10.41 -4.22 2.48
N ASN A 21 11.08 -5.31 2.11
CA ASN A 21 12.44 -5.28 1.55
C ASN A 21 12.49 -4.59 0.18
N LEU A 22 11.43 -4.67 -0.61
CA LEU A 22 11.32 -4.01 -1.91
C LEU A 22 10.87 -2.55 -1.81
N ASN A 23 10.69 -2.02 -0.59
CA ASN A 23 10.17 -0.68 -0.33
C ASN A 23 8.83 -0.40 -1.06
N VAL A 24 8.00 -1.43 -1.20
CA VAL A 24 6.70 -1.33 -1.88
C VAL A 24 5.66 -0.85 -0.86
N PRO A 25 4.95 0.26 -1.13
CA PRO A 25 3.99 0.78 -0.18
C PRO A 25 2.75 -0.12 -0.08
N PHE A 26 2.12 -0.10 1.08
CA PHE A 26 0.75 -0.55 1.22
C PHE A 26 -0.18 0.56 0.70
N VAL A 27 -1.00 0.24 -0.31
CA VAL A 27 -1.85 1.20 -1.01
C VAL A 27 -3.30 1.01 -0.62
N PHE A 28 -3.95 2.08 -0.15
CA PHE A 28 -5.35 2.05 0.26
C PHE A 28 -6.03 3.41 0.09
N ARG A 29 -7.34 3.48 0.34
CA ARG A 29 -8.12 4.72 0.32
C ARG A 29 -8.82 4.91 1.66
N ASP A 30 -8.90 6.15 2.12
CA ASP A 30 -9.68 6.55 3.28
C ASP A 30 -10.29 7.94 3.09
N SER A 31 -10.81 8.55 4.16
CA SER A 31 -11.46 9.87 4.14
C SER A 31 -10.58 11.00 3.61
N ARG A 32 -9.25 10.84 3.57
CA ARG A 32 -8.31 11.82 3.03
C ARG A 32 -8.25 11.80 1.50
N CYS A 33 -8.72 10.72 0.86
CA CYS A 33 -8.78 10.58 -0.59
C CYS A 33 -10.07 11.21 -1.16
N VAL A 34 -10.07 12.54 -1.30
CA VAL A 34 -11.23 13.31 -1.81
C VAL A 34 -11.58 12.93 -3.25
N ARG A 35 -10.58 12.68 -4.09
CA ARG A 35 -10.77 12.32 -5.51
C ARG A 35 -10.71 10.81 -5.72
N LYS A 36 -11.43 10.31 -6.74
CA LYS A 36 -11.45 8.88 -7.09
C LYS A 36 -10.09 8.30 -7.45
N ASN A 37 -9.18 9.13 -7.92
CA ASN A 37 -7.82 8.76 -8.33
C ASN A 37 -6.76 9.15 -7.29
N GLN A 38 -7.16 9.33 -6.03
CA GLN A 38 -6.25 9.54 -4.92
C GLN A 38 -6.12 8.29 -4.06
N PHE A 39 -4.90 8.02 -3.60
CA PHE A 39 -4.53 6.85 -2.82
C PHE A 39 -3.55 7.23 -1.72
N ILE A 40 -3.60 6.50 -0.62
CA ILE A 40 -2.63 6.57 0.47
C ILE A 40 -1.58 5.50 0.24
N HIS A 41 -0.31 5.90 0.17
CA HIS A 41 0.85 5.01 0.13
C HIS A 41 1.50 5.04 1.49
N ARG A 42 1.46 3.91 2.21
CA ARG A 42 2.18 3.73 3.48
C ARG A 42 3.40 2.86 3.23
N TYR A 43 4.58 3.45 3.36
CA TYR A 43 5.84 2.76 3.16
C TYR A 43 6.26 1.98 4.42
N PRO A 44 7.14 0.96 4.26
CA PRO A 44 7.66 0.18 5.37
C PRO A 44 8.42 1.00 6.42
N ASP A 45 9.03 2.13 6.01
CA ASP A 45 9.73 3.07 6.89
C ASP A 45 8.77 3.94 7.73
N GLY A 46 7.46 3.77 7.57
CA GLY A 46 6.43 4.52 8.28
C GLY A 46 6.01 5.80 7.58
N LYS A 47 6.66 6.22 6.49
CA LYS A 47 6.23 7.41 5.73
C LYS A 47 4.90 7.14 5.04
N ILE A 48 4.01 8.12 5.10
CA ILE A 48 2.68 8.06 4.50
C ILE A 48 2.56 9.20 3.48
N PHE A 49 2.08 8.90 2.29
CA PHE A 49 1.89 9.89 1.23
C PHE A 49 0.49 9.81 0.65
N LEU A 50 -0.10 10.96 0.36
CA LEU A 50 -1.25 11.09 -0.52
C LEU A 50 -0.75 11.20 -1.96
N ILE A 51 -1.08 10.20 -2.76
CA ILE A 51 -0.72 10.10 -4.17
C ILE A 51 -1.95 10.38 -5.02
N GLN A 52 -1.78 11.07 -6.14
CA GLN A 52 -2.77 11.15 -7.21
C GLN A 52 -2.25 10.44 -8.44
N GLN A 53 -3.07 9.54 -9.00
CA GLN A 53 -2.76 8.81 -10.21
C GLN A 53 -3.46 9.44 -11.42
N ASP A 54 -2.74 9.62 -12.51
CA ASP A 54 -3.31 10.05 -13.79
C ASP A 54 -4.15 8.92 -14.40
N ARG A 55 -5.37 9.23 -14.83
CA ARG A 55 -6.32 8.21 -15.32
C ARG A 55 -5.99 7.66 -16.71
N ARG A 56 -5.16 8.34 -17.49
CA ARG A 56 -4.83 7.96 -18.88
C ARG A 56 -3.50 7.24 -18.96
N THR A 57 -2.56 7.57 -18.08
CA THR A 57 -1.17 7.13 -18.14
C THR A 57 -0.72 6.33 -16.92
N SER A 58 -1.56 6.23 -15.89
CA SER A 58 -1.24 5.61 -14.60
C SER A 58 -0.04 6.24 -13.87
N LYS A 59 0.44 7.41 -14.32
CA LYS A 59 1.53 8.14 -13.68
C LYS A 59 1.08 8.65 -12.32
N GLU A 60 1.95 8.53 -11.33
CA GLU A 60 1.67 8.94 -9.96
C GLU A 60 2.38 10.24 -9.60
N VAL A 61 1.69 11.09 -8.85
CA VAL A 61 2.23 12.34 -8.31
C VAL A 61 1.97 12.39 -6.81
N VAL A 62 3.01 12.69 -6.03
CA VAL A 62 2.88 12.95 -4.60
C VAL A 62 2.20 14.30 -4.41
N LEU A 63 1.03 14.32 -3.79
CA LEU A 63 0.34 15.56 -3.43
C LEU A 63 0.81 16.10 -2.08
N LYS A 64 1.02 15.21 -1.10
CA LYS A 64 1.38 15.57 0.28
C LYS A 64 1.95 14.39 1.06
N GLN A 65 2.89 14.64 1.96
CA GLN A 65 3.28 13.71 3.02
C GLN A 65 2.39 13.89 4.26
N LEU A 66 1.89 12.79 4.82
CA LEU A 66 0.93 12.73 5.93
C LEU A 66 1.57 12.32 7.24
#